data_AF-A0AAU6WQM0-F1
#
_entry.id   AF-A0AAU6WQM0-F1
#
_cell.length_a   1.000
_cell.length_b   1.000
_cell.length_c   1.000
_cell.angle_alpha   90.00
_cell.angle_beta   90.00
_cell.angle_gamma   90.00
#
_symmetry.space_group_name_H-M   'P 1'
#
loop_
_entity.id
_entity.type
_entity.pdbx_description
1 polymer ?
#
loop_
_entity_poly.entity_id
_entity_poly.type
_entity_poly.pdbx_seq_one_letter_code
_entity_poly.pdbx_strand_id
1 'polypeptide(L)'
;MFSILFAITFTRPDYLPLTLSYLLLTGMYGYFKEKKWDLNLVIQGMILLALYFIIIKASGYPGWKHLFYDSFIYRRPLISGLPPDFTFQDYLHIIYTKIIYFKRVTLISLGLTGLIFYYSKDRWIRAFSIIVLVNIYIKFLIFPHSSGLRFFFGYIILLLFIFLSVLSTKYNGFRLRKIA
;
A
#
# COMPACT_ATOMS: atom_id res chain seq x y z
N MET A 1 -8.25 -15.31 5.02
CA MET A 1 -7.27 -14.26 4.67
C MET A 1 -7.13 -14.11 3.16
N PHE A 2 -6.81 -15.18 2.43
CA PHE A 2 -6.62 -15.14 0.97
C PHE A 2 -7.79 -14.52 0.19
N SER A 3 -9.04 -14.92 0.46
CA SER A 3 -10.22 -14.38 -0.25
C SER A 3 -10.38 -12.87 -0.09
N ILE A 4 -9.97 -12.31 1.06
CA ILE A 4 -10.01 -10.86 1.30
C ILE A 4 -8.92 -10.17 0.48
N LEU A 5 -7.69 -10.68 0.49
CA LEU A 5 -6.57 -10.14 -0.31
C LEU A 5 -6.86 -10.24 -1.81
N PHE A 6 -7.48 -11.34 -2.24
CA PHE A 6 -7.95 -11.55 -3.59
C PHE A 6 -9.02 -10.52 -3.97
N ALA A 7 -10.06 -10.35 -3.15
CA ALA A 7 -11.12 -9.37 -3.41
C ALA A 7 -10.58 -7.94 -3.51
N ILE A 8 -9.68 -7.53 -2.59
CA ILE A 8 -9.05 -6.21 -2.61
C ILE A 8 -8.28 -5.99 -3.92
N THR A 9 -7.47 -6.97 -4.32
CA THR A 9 -6.66 -6.89 -5.54
C THR A 9 -7.51 -6.93 -6.80
N PHE A 10 -8.60 -7.71 -6.79
CA PHE A 10 -9.53 -7.83 -7.90
C PHE A 10 -10.33 -6.53 -8.11
N THR A 11 -10.84 -5.91 -7.03
CA THR A 11 -11.55 -4.62 -7.12
C THR A 11 -10.61 -3.50 -7.55
N ARG A 12 -9.38 -3.51 -7.06
CA ARG A 12 -8.38 -2.47 -7.32
C ARG A 12 -6.98 -3.07 -7.45
N PRO A 13 -6.51 -3.29 -8.69
CA PRO A 13 -5.20 -3.92 -8.93
C PRO A 13 -4.02 -3.06 -8.47
N ASP A 14 -4.21 -1.76 -8.22
CA ASP A 14 -3.22 -0.87 -7.63
C ASP A 14 -2.89 -1.19 -6.16
N TYR A 15 -3.65 -2.06 -5.50
CA TYR A 15 -3.34 -2.58 -4.17
C TYR A 15 -2.47 -3.84 -4.17
N LEU A 16 -2.11 -4.38 -5.34
CA LEU A 16 -1.22 -5.53 -5.44
C LEU A 16 0.12 -5.36 -4.68
N PRO A 17 0.81 -4.19 -4.73
CA PRO A 17 2.04 -4.00 -3.96
C PRO A 17 1.81 -4.16 -2.45
N LEU A 18 0.67 -3.70 -1.94
CA LEU A 18 0.32 -3.81 -0.53
C LEU A 18 0.03 -5.26 -0.15
N THR A 19 -0.74 -5.99 -0.97
CA THR A 19 -1.09 -7.39 -0.68
C THR A 19 0.13 -8.30 -0.75
N LEU A 20 1.03 -8.09 -1.72
CA LEU A 20 2.29 -8.81 -1.79
C LEU A 20 3.23 -8.47 -0.63
N SER A 21 3.35 -7.19 -0.27
CA SER A 21 4.16 -6.77 0.88
C SER A 21 3.65 -7.38 2.19
N TYR A 22 2.32 -7.49 2.34
CA TYR A 22 1.70 -8.14 3.49
C TYR A 22 1.98 -9.65 3.55
N LEU A 23 1.81 -10.36 2.43
CA LEU A 23 2.14 -11.78 2.35
C LEU A 23 3.62 -12.03 2.66
N LEU A 24 4.51 -11.19 2.14
CA LEU A 24 5.94 -11.23 2.41
C LEU A 24 6.25 -11.03 3.89
N LEU A 25 5.65 -10.02 4.54
CA LEU A 25 5.81 -9.83 5.99
C LEU A 25 5.33 -11.00 6.81
N THR A 26 4.17 -11.54 6.44
CA THR A 26 3.57 -12.69 7.14
C THR A 26 4.46 -13.91 7.01
N GLY A 27 5.01 -14.15 5.82
CA GLY A 27 5.98 -15.21 5.57
C GLY A 27 7.29 -15.01 6.33
N MET A 28 7.86 -13.80 6.30
CA MET A 28 9.08 -13.48 7.04
C MET A 28 8.89 -13.64 8.55
N TYR A 29 7.80 -13.13 9.11
CA TYR A 29 7.54 -13.22 10.54
C TYR A 29 7.26 -14.66 10.99
N GLY A 30 6.51 -15.42 10.19
CA GLY A 30 6.33 -16.86 10.38
C GLY A 30 7.65 -17.62 10.34
N TYR A 31 8.52 -17.30 9.37
CA TYR A 31 9.84 -17.89 9.26
C TYR A 31 10.72 -17.57 10.48
N PHE A 32 10.72 -16.33 10.98
CA PHE A 32 11.48 -15.97 12.19
C PHE A 32 11.00 -16.72 13.43
N LYS A 33 9.72 -17.09 13.49
CA LYS A 33 9.13 -17.80 14.63
C LYS A 33 9.31 -19.32 14.55
N GLU A 34 9.07 -19.91 13.37
CA GLU A 34 8.95 -21.36 13.18
C GLU A 34 10.07 -21.95 12.32
N LYS A 35 10.95 -21.12 11.75
CA LYS A 35 12.05 -21.48 10.83
C LYS A 35 11.63 -22.28 9.60
N LYS A 36 10.33 -22.28 9.27
CA LYS A 36 9.77 -22.95 8.11
C LYS A 36 9.13 -21.93 7.18
N TRP A 37 9.27 -22.17 5.88
CA TRP A 37 8.59 -21.39 4.86
C TRP A 37 7.19 -21.95 4.67
N ASP A 38 6.17 -21.09 4.81
CA ASP A 38 4.81 -21.45 4.46
C ASP A 38 4.63 -21.32 2.94
N LEU A 39 4.73 -22.45 2.24
CA LEU A 39 4.55 -22.53 0.79
C LEU A 39 3.17 -22.04 0.34
N ASN A 40 2.15 -22.09 1.22
CA ASN A 40 0.83 -21.57 0.87
C ASN A 40 0.87 -20.06 0.61
N LEU A 41 1.67 -19.29 1.35
CA LEU A 41 1.81 -17.85 1.14
C LEU A 41 2.45 -17.54 -0.22
N VAL A 42 3.43 -18.36 -0.63
CA VAL A 42 4.09 -18.24 -1.94
C VAL A 42 3.09 -18.50 -3.06
N ILE A 43 2.32 -19.58 -2.96
CA ILE A 43 1.28 -19.93 -3.94
C ILE A 43 0.23 -18.81 -4.04
N GLN A 44 -0.22 -18.26 -2.90
CA GLN A 44 -1.15 -17.13 -2.89
C GLN A 44 -0.58 -15.90 -3.61
N GLY A 45 0.69 -15.58 -3.40
CA GLY A 45 1.37 -14.49 -4.09
C GLY A 45 1.43 -14.70 -5.61
N MET A 46 1.74 -15.93 -6.05
CA MET A 46 1.74 -16.28 -7.47
C MET A 46 0.35 -16.17 -8.11
N ILE A 47 -0.71 -16.59 -7.41
CA ILE A 47 -2.10 -16.47 -7.91
C ILE A 47 -2.48 -14.98 -8.06
N LEU A 48 -2.12 -14.13 -7.10
CA LEU A 48 -2.39 -12.69 -7.17
C LEU A 48 -1.63 -12.02 -8.32
N LEU A 49 -0.38 -12.41 -8.59
CA LEU A 49 0.39 -11.93 -9.73
C LEU A 49 -0.26 -12.38 -11.06
N ALA A 50 -0.63 -13.65 -11.17
CA ALA A 50 -1.32 -14.16 -12.36
C ALA A 50 -2.64 -13.42 -12.60
N LEU A 51 -3.44 -13.22 -11.56
CA LEU A 51 -4.68 -12.44 -11.62
C LEU A 51 -4.42 -11.02 -12.14
N TYR A 52 -3.39 -10.35 -11.62
CA TYR A 52 -3.03 -9.00 -12.05
C TYR A 52 -2.72 -8.93 -13.55
N PHE A 53 -1.90 -9.86 -14.06
CA PHE A 53 -1.59 -9.93 -15.49
C PHE A 53 -2.82 -10.26 -16.34
N ILE A 54 -3.70 -11.13 -15.85
CA ILE A 54 -4.98 -11.45 -16.51
C ILE A 54 -5.86 -10.21 -16.59
N ILE A 55 -6.01 -9.44 -15.51
CA ILE A 55 -6.82 -8.20 -15.49
C ILE A 55 -6.25 -7.20 -16.50
N ILE A 56 -4.93 -7.00 -16.54
CA ILE A 56 -4.29 -6.12 -17.52
C ILE A 56 -4.61 -6.59 -18.94
N LYS A 57 -4.41 -7.87 -19.23
CA LYS A 57 -4.60 -8.42 -20.57
C LYS A 57 -6.07 -8.37 -21.01
N ALA A 58 -6.99 -8.74 -20.12
CA ALA A 58 -8.43 -8.76 -20.38
C ALA A 58 -9.04 -7.36 -20.53
N SER A 59 -8.49 -6.37 -19.82
CA SER A 59 -8.95 -4.98 -19.89
C SER A 59 -8.47 -4.24 -21.15
N GLY A 60 -7.81 -4.92 -22.09
CA GLY A 60 -7.17 -4.30 -23.24
C GLY A 60 -6.20 -3.20 -22.85
N TYR A 61 -5.60 -3.32 -21.66
CA TYR A 61 -4.86 -2.23 -21.03
C TYR A 61 -3.59 -2.01 -21.83
N PRO A 62 -3.36 -0.79 -22.36
CA PRO A 62 -2.13 -0.51 -23.08
C PRO A 62 -1.04 -0.65 -22.02
N GLY A 63 -0.08 -1.56 -22.25
CA GLY A 63 0.82 -2.08 -21.21
C GLY A 63 1.48 -1.00 -20.37
N TRP A 64 2.13 -1.38 -19.25
CA TRP A 64 2.61 -0.47 -18.22
C TRP A 64 3.18 0.87 -18.72
N LYS A 65 3.96 0.92 -19.81
CA LYS A 65 4.49 2.16 -20.41
C LYS A 65 3.40 3.19 -20.80
N HIS A 66 2.32 2.76 -21.45
CA HIS A 66 1.20 3.62 -21.84
C HIS A 66 0.33 3.99 -20.65
N LEU A 67 0.09 3.06 -19.72
CA LEU A 67 -0.56 3.38 -18.44
C LEU A 67 0.24 4.44 -17.68
N PHE A 68 1.58 4.25 -17.59
CA PHE A 68 2.57 5.16 -17.04
C PHE A 68 2.59 6.53 -17.71
N TYR A 69 2.02 6.66 -18.90
CA TYR A 69 2.01 7.91 -19.63
C TYR A 69 0.65 8.62 -19.53
N ASP A 70 -0.43 7.91 -19.82
CA ASP A 70 -1.82 8.42 -19.85
C ASP A 70 -2.39 8.70 -18.46
N SER A 71 -1.88 8.02 -17.42
CA SER A 71 -2.27 8.30 -16.03
C SER A 71 -1.33 9.26 -15.31
N PHE A 72 -0.12 9.54 -15.83
CA PHE A 72 0.93 10.17 -15.01
C PHE A 72 1.59 11.43 -15.56
N ILE A 73 1.67 11.61 -16.88
CA ILE A 73 2.30 12.79 -17.49
C ILE A 73 1.22 13.74 -18.03
N TYR A 74 0.28 13.22 -18.83
CA TYR A 74 -0.88 13.95 -19.32
C TYR A 74 -2.15 13.13 -19.13
N ARG A 75 -3.16 13.67 -18.43
CA ARG A 75 -4.48 13.05 -18.34
C ARG A 75 -5.21 13.23 -19.66
N ARG A 76 -4.98 12.33 -20.63
CA ARG A 76 -5.62 12.39 -21.94
C ARG A 76 -7.07 11.87 -21.82
N PRO A 77 -8.05 12.52 -22.46
CA PRO A 77 -9.46 12.14 -22.36
C PRO A 77 -9.78 10.79 -23.02
N LEU A 78 -8.92 10.30 -23.92
CA LEU A 78 -8.97 8.96 -24.50
C LEU A 78 -7.54 8.38 -24.54
N ILE A 79 -7.43 7.04 -24.48
CA ILE A 79 -6.20 6.28 -24.74
C ILE A 79 -5.70 6.67 -26.13
N SER A 80 -4.86 7.69 -26.20
CA SER A 80 -4.45 8.28 -27.47
C SER A 80 -3.32 7.42 -28.04
N GLY A 81 -3.43 7.03 -29.31
CA GLY A 81 -2.42 6.22 -30.01
C GLY A 81 -1.08 6.91 -30.28
N LEU A 82 -0.71 7.93 -29.51
CA LEU A 82 0.60 8.55 -29.56
C LEU A 82 1.58 7.76 -28.67
N PRO A 83 2.80 7.47 -29.14
CA PRO A 83 3.77 6.72 -28.36
C PRO A 83 4.14 7.49 -27.08
N PRO A 84 4.24 6.80 -25.94
CA PRO A 84 4.62 7.38 -24.67
C PRO A 84 6.12 7.67 -24.68
N ASP A 85 6.48 8.85 -25.19
CA ASP A 85 7.85 9.35 -25.17
C ASP A 85 8.00 10.29 -23.96
N PHE A 86 8.76 9.83 -22.98
CA PHE A 86 9.16 10.61 -21.81
C PHE A 86 10.57 10.22 -21.41
N THR A 87 11.33 11.20 -20.94
CA THR A 87 12.68 10.98 -20.44
C THR A 87 12.68 10.79 -18.93
N PHE A 88 13.77 10.25 -18.40
CA PHE A 88 13.98 10.17 -16.95
C PHE A 88 13.97 11.55 -16.28
N GLN A 89 14.41 12.60 -16.99
CA GLN A 89 14.38 13.97 -16.50
C GLN A 89 12.94 14.47 -16.29
N ASP A 90 12.03 14.18 -17.23
CA ASP A 90 10.61 14.52 -17.10
C ASP A 90 9.99 13.86 -15.87
N TYR A 91 10.33 12.59 -15.62
CA TYR A 91 9.88 11.84 -14.45
C TYR A 91 10.35 12.48 -13.13
N LEU A 92 11.64 12.82 -13.04
CA LEU A 92 12.20 13.48 -11.85
C LEU A 92 11.57 14.86 -11.62
N HIS A 93 11.34 15.64 -12.67
CA HIS A 93 10.71 16.94 -12.58
C HIS A 93 9.26 16.83 -12.05
N ILE A 94 8.52 15.83 -12.50
CA ILE A 94 7.16 15.54 -12.00
C ILE A 94 7.22 15.15 -10.51
N ILE A 95 8.10 14.24 -10.10
CA ILE A 95 8.25 13.87 -8.69
C ILE A 95 8.55 15.10 -7.83
N TYR A 96 9.51 15.92 -8.26
CA TYR A 96 9.92 17.11 -7.53
C TYR A 96 8.76 18.09 -7.34
N THR A 97 7.97 18.33 -8.38
CA THR A 97 6.79 19.19 -8.29
C THR A 97 5.71 18.58 -7.37
N LYS A 98 5.56 17.25 -7.40
CA LYS A 98 4.50 16.54 -6.66
C LYS A 98 4.83 16.31 -5.18
N ILE A 99 6.11 16.35 -4.79
CA ILE A 99 6.52 16.21 -3.39
C ILE A 99 5.89 17.30 -2.49
N ILE A 100 5.66 18.49 -3.05
CA ILE A 100 5.02 19.63 -2.37
C ILE A 100 3.59 19.29 -1.94
N TYR A 101 2.85 18.54 -2.76
CA TYR A 101 1.50 18.08 -2.44
C TYR A 101 1.52 16.86 -1.51
N PHE A 102 2.57 16.05 -1.60
CA PHE A 102 2.74 14.85 -0.80
C PHE A 102 3.08 15.14 0.67
N LYS A 103 3.62 16.33 0.99
CA LYS A 103 3.98 16.71 2.37
C LYS A 103 2.90 16.46 3.42
N ARG A 104 1.61 16.65 3.06
CA ARG A 104 0.47 16.40 3.96
C ARG A 104 0.31 14.91 4.25
N VAL A 105 0.39 14.08 3.22
CA VAL A 105 0.33 12.62 3.33
C VAL A 105 1.50 12.13 4.18
N THR A 106 2.71 12.58 3.88
CA THR A 106 3.94 12.26 4.62
C THR A 106 3.81 12.57 6.10
N LEU A 107 3.35 13.78 6.45
CA LEU A 107 3.23 14.22 7.84
C LEU A 107 2.21 13.38 8.60
N ILE A 108 1.04 13.10 8.01
CA ILE A 108 0.02 12.26 8.64
C ILE A 108 0.52 10.81 8.80
N SER A 109 1.13 10.23 7.77
CA SER A 109 1.59 8.84 7.80
C SER A 109 2.76 8.64 8.78
N LEU A 110 3.70 9.58 8.83
CA LEU A 110 4.80 9.56 9.79
C LEU A 110 4.30 9.80 11.21
N GLY A 111 3.38 10.76 11.40
CA GLY A 111 2.75 11.03 12.69
C GLY A 111 2.04 9.79 13.25
N LEU A 112 1.17 9.15 12.46
CA LEU A 112 0.48 7.93 12.87
C LEU A 112 1.44 6.78 13.15
N THR A 113 2.45 6.59 12.30
CA THR A 113 3.45 5.54 12.51
C THR A 113 4.27 5.80 13.78
N GLY A 114 4.71 7.04 14.02
CA GLY A 114 5.39 7.45 15.24
C GLY A 114 4.54 7.21 16.49
N LEU A 115 3.25 7.56 16.44
CA LEU A 115 2.32 7.30 17.53
C LEU A 115 2.12 5.79 17.77
N ILE A 116 2.01 4.97 16.72
CA ILE A 116 1.96 3.51 16.85
C ILE A 116 3.22 2.98 17.55
N PHE A 117 4.41 3.49 17.18
CA PHE A 117 5.67 3.10 17.82
C PHE A 117 5.74 3.53 19.29
N TYR A 118 5.22 4.71 19.60
CA TYR A 118 5.17 5.24 20.96
C TYR A 118 4.28 4.41 21.88
N TYR A 119 3.10 3.99 21.40
CA TYR A 119 2.12 3.28 22.23
C TYR A 119 2.22 1.75 22.17
N SER A 120 2.60 1.16 21.03
CA SER A 120 2.68 -0.28 20.86
C SER A 120 4.07 -0.80 21.17
N LYS A 121 4.18 -1.89 21.96
CA LYS A 121 5.41 -2.69 22.11
C LYS A 121 5.44 -3.92 21.21
N ASP A 122 4.33 -4.24 20.53
CA ASP A 122 4.23 -5.41 19.66
C ASP A 122 5.05 -5.21 18.38
N ARG A 123 6.01 -6.11 18.15
CA ARG A 123 6.89 -6.09 16.98
C ARG A 123 6.13 -6.32 15.68
N TRP A 124 5.06 -7.12 15.70
CA TRP A 124 4.23 -7.36 14.53
C TRP A 124 3.51 -6.10 14.08
N ILE A 125 2.86 -5.40 15.02
CA ILE A 125 2.14 -4.16 14.75
C ILE A 125 3.09 -3.07 14.22
N ARG A 126 4.29 -2.97 14.81
CA ARG A 126 5.34 -2.05 14.36
C ARG A 126 5.86 -2.37 12.96
N ALA A 127 6.11 -3.65 12.67
CA ALA A 127 6.57 -4.06 11.34
C ALA A 127 5.47 -3.84 10.28
N PHE A 128 4.22 -4.11 10.62
CA PHE A 128 3.10 -3.88 9.73
C PHE A 128 2.89 -2.39 9.43
N SER A 129 2.98 -1.51 10.43
CA SER A 129 2.88 -0.06 10.20
C SER A 129 4.02 0.48 9.33
N ILE A 130 5.25 -0.03 9.48
CA ILE A 130 6.36 0.29 8.56
C ILE A 130 6.02 -0.14 7.13
N ILE A 131 5.46 -1.34 6.93
CA ILE A 131 5.10 -1.79 5.58
C ILE A 131 4.03 -0.92 4.94
N VAL A 132 3.02 -0.51 5.71
CA VAL A 132 2.00 0.42 5.21
C VAL A 132 2.64 1.75 4.83
N LEU A 133 3.57 2.27 5.64
CA LEU A 133 4.33 3.47 5.34
C LEU A 133 5.17 3.32 4.06
N VAL A 134 5.94 2.24 3.91
CA VAL A 134 6.74 1.96 2.71
C VAL A 134 5.84 1.86 1.47
N ASN A 135 4.67 1.23 1.59
CA ASN A 135 3.73 1.13 0.48
C ASN A 135 3.14 2.48 0.06
N ILE A 136 2.98 3.43 0.99
CA ILE A 136 2.60 4.81 0.66
C ILE A 136 3.68 5.45 -0.23
N TYR A 137 4.97 5.26 0.08
CA TYR A 137 6.07 5.79 -0.74
C TYR A 137 6.23 5.05 -2.08
N ILE A 138 6.11 3.72 -2.10
CA ILE A 138 6.09 2.93 -3.34
C ILE A 138 4.97 3.44 -4.23
N LYS A 139 3.76 3.65 -3.68
CA LYS A 139 2.64 4.20 -4.44
C LYS A 139 2.90 5.62 -4.91
N PHE A 140 3.56 6.47 -4.12
CA PHE A 140 3.93 7.81 -4.55
C PHE A 140 4.94 7.81 -5.72
N LEU A 141 5.99 6.98 -5.64
CA LEU A 141 7.02 6.88 -6.67
C LEU A 141 6.48 6.27 -7.96
N ILE A 142 5.71 5.19 -7.85
CA ILE A 142 5.10 4.54 -9.01
C ILE A 142 3.94 5.41 -9.55
N PHE A 143 3.23 6.15 -8.68
CA PHE A 143 2.05 6.92 -9.06
C PHE A 143 2.08 8.41 -8.64
N PRO A 144 2.98 9.25 -9.19
CA PRO A 144 3.16 10.64 -8.74
C PRO A 144 1.98 11.58 -9.09
N HIS A 145 1.26 11.33 -10.19
CA HIS A 145 0.08 12.13 -10.57
C HIS A 145 -1.16 11.82 -9.72
N SER A 146 -1.09 10.75 -8.93
CA SER A 146 -2.03 10.38 -7.88
C SER A 146 -1.78 11.15 -6.56
N SER A 147 -1.01 12.25 -6.57
CA SER A 147 -0.77 13.12 -5.40
C SER A 147 -2.02 13.75 -4.77
N GLY A 148 -3.22 13.48 -5.31
CA GLY A 148 -4.48 13.76 -4.64
C GLY A 148 -4.65 12.85 -3.42
N LEU A 149 -4.93 13.44 -2.25
CA LEU A 149 -5.17 12.77 -0.97
C LEU A 149 -6.07 11.52 -1.08
N ARG A 150 -7.03 11.52 -2.02
CA ARG A 150 -8.00 10.44 -2.27
C ARG A 150 -7.34 9.08 -2.54
N PHE A 151 -6.18 9.03 -3.18
CA PHE A 151 -5.52 7.77 -3.52
C PHE A 151 -4.68 7.17 -2.38
N PHE A 152 -4.28 8.00 -1.43
CA PHE A 152 -3.56 7.61 -0.20
C PHE A 152 -4.51 7.37 0.97
N PHE A 153 -5.77 7.81 0.86
CA PHE A 153 -6.78 7.74 1.90
C PHE A 153 -6.93 6.33 2.49
N GLY A 154 -6.93 5.28 1.65
CA GLY A 154 -7.01 3.90 2.14
C GLY A 154 -5.84 3.50 3.05
N TYR A 155 -4.61 3.90 2.72
CA TYR A 155 -3.43 3.62 3.55
C TYR A 155 -3.42 4.44 4.84
N ILE A 156 -3.85 5.70 4.77
CA ILE A 156 -3.97 6.57 5.95
C ILE A 156 -5.02 6.03 6.91
N ILE A 157 -6.18 5.60 6.41
CA ILE A 157 -7.21 4.95 7.23
C ILE A 157 -6.68 3.66 7.84
N LEU A 158 -5.94 2.85 7.07
CA LEU A 158 -5.35 1.62 7.61
C LEU A 158 -4.40 1.92 8.77
N LEU A 159 -3.50 2.91 8.63
CA LEU A 159 -2.66 3.38 9.74
C LEU A 159 -3.48 3.90 10.92
N LEU A 160 -4.58 4.61 10.65
CA LEU A 160 -5.49 5.08 11.70
C LEU A 160 -6.14 3.92 12.45
N PHE A 161 -6.62 2.88 11.77
CA PHE A 161 -7.18 1.69 12.42
C PHE A 161 -6.15 0.92 13.24
N ILE A 162 -4.92 0.80 12.74
CA ILE A 162 -3.81 0.21 13.51
C ILE A 162 -3.53 1.05 14.76
N PHE A 163 -3.52 2.38 14.63
CA PHE A 163 -3.32 3.27 15.78
C PHE A 163 -4.45 3.15 16.80
N LEU A 164 -5.71 3.13 16.35
CA LEU A 164 -6.88 2.97 17.22
C LEU A 164 -6.88 1.61 17.92
N SER A 165 -6.45 0.53 17.27
CA SER A 165 -6.33 -0.79 17.90
C SER A 165 -5.25 -0.81 18.99
N VAL A 166 -4.14 -0.11 18.77
CA VAL A 166 -3.07 0.09 19.77
C VAL A 166 -3.56 0.95 20.94
N LEU A 167 -4.30 2.03 20.68
CA LEU A 167 -4.92 2.82 21.75
C LEU A 167 -5.93 1.99 22.55
N SER A 168 -6.80 1.27 21.86
CA SER A 168 -7.79 0.39 22.50
C SER A 168 -7.11 -0.61 23.43
N THR A 169 -6.05 -1.29 23.00
CA THR A 169 -5.33 -2.23 23.86
C THR A 169 -4.63 -1.56 25.05
N LYS A 170 -4.16 -0.32 24.90
CA LYS A 170 -3.56 0.43 26.01
C LYS A 170 -4.60 0.89 27.05
N TYR A 171 -5.76 1.37 26.60
CA TYR A 171 -6.77 1.99 27.48
C TYR A 171 -7.87 1.02 27.95
N ASN A 172 -8.19 -0.05 27.22
CA ASN A 172 -9.11 -1.12 27.67
C ASN A 172 -8.52 -2.04 28.76
N GLY A 173 -7.27 -1.81 29.18
CA GLY A 173 -6.74 -2.36 30.43
C GLY A 173 -7.52 -1.88 31.68
N PHE A 174 -8.24 -0.75 31.56
CA PHE A 174 -9.25 -0.32 32.52
C PHE A 174 -10.58 -1.04 32.25
N ARG A 175 -10.62 -2.36 32.48
CA ARG A 175 -11.91 -3.00 32.71
C ARG A 175 -12.54 -2.32 33.92
N LEU A 176 -13.76 -1.79 33.78
CA LEU A 176 -14.59 -1.36 34.91
C LEU A 176 -14.65 -2.54 35.88
N ARG A 177 -13.84 -2.46 36.95
CA ARG A 177 -13.85 -3.45 38.02
C ARG A 177 -15.25 -3.40 38.59
N LYS A 178 -15.92 -4.54 38.62
CA LYS A 178 -17.27 -4.70 39.17
C LYS A 178 -17.32 -3.93 40.50
N ILE A 179 -18.14 -2.88 40.55
CA ILE A 179 -18.48 -2.25 41.83
C ILE A 179 -19.29 -3.32 42.56
N ALA A 180 -18.74 -3.74 43.70
CA ALA A 180 -19.31 -4.77 44.57
C ALA A 180 -20.69 -4.36 45.07
#